data_AF-X1KFZ7-F1
#
_entry.id   AF-X1KFZ7-F1
#
_cell.length_a   1.000
_cell.length_b   1.000
_cell.length_c   1.000
_cell.angle_alpha   90.00
_cell.angle_beta   90.00
_cell.angle_gamma   90.00
#
_symmetry.space_group_name_H-M   'P 1'
#
loop_
_entity.id
_entity.type
_entity.pdbx_description
1 polymer ?
#
loop_
_entity_poly.entity_id
_entity_poly.type
_entity_poly.pdbx_seq_one_letter_code
_entity_poly.pdbx_strand_id
1 'polypeptide(L)'
;LVQEKLRLAMEFKPVMMRIYQKYDYNEYGGAPLLGVNGTAIICHGSSTRRTIKNAILASKKFYTANVNEKITERLSQSSIKDDK
;
A
#
# COMPACT_ATOMS: atom_id res chain seq x y z
N LEU A 1 -37.21 9.32 18.88
CA LEU A 1 -35.91 9.07 19.57
C LEU A 1 -35.18 7.82 19.05
N VAL A 2 -35.69 6.58 19.19
CA VAL A 2 -34.98 5.37 18.71
C VAL A 2 -34.89 5.30 17.18
N GLN A 3 -35.99 5.59 16.47
CA GLN A 3 -36.02 5.63 15.00
C GLN A 3 -35.04 6.65 14.40
N GLU A 4 -34.91 7.80 15.06
CA GLU A 4 -34.06 8.90 14.61
C GLU A 4 -32.56 8.56 14.76
N LYS A 5 -32.20 7.90 15.87
CA LYS A 5 -30.85 7.34 16.07
C LYS A 5 -30.51 6.27 15.03
N LEU A 6 -31.48 5.40 14.68
CA LEU A 6 -31.28 4.36 13.67
C LEU A 6 -31.08 4.95 12.26
N ARG A 7 -31.83 6.02 11.92
CA ARG A 7 -31.67 6.71 10.64
C ARG A 7 -30.29 7.35 10.50
N LEU A 8 -29.82 8.06 11.54
CA LEU A 8 -28.46 8.62 11.56
C LEU A 8 -27.40 7.54 11.42
N ALA A 9 -27.54 6.39 12.10
CA ALA A 9 -26.59 5.29 12.00
C ALA A 9 -26.50 4.72 10.58
N MET A 10 -27.63 4.62 9.87
CA MET A 10 -27.65 4.15 8.48
C MET A 10 -27.03 5.17 7.51
N GLU A 11 -27.27 6.47 7.71
CA GLU A 11 -26.64 7.54 6.92
C GLU A 11 -25.11 7.60 7.15
N PHE A 12 -24.65 7.28 8.36
CA PHE A 12 -23.23 7.31 8.71
C PHE A 12 -22.46 6.05 8.28
N LYS A 13 -23.15 4.91 8.14
CA LYS A 13 -22.58 3.63 7.69
C LYS A 13 -21.73 3.71 6.39
N PRO A 14 -22.17 4.34 5.29
CA PRO A 14 -21.36 4.43 4.07
C PRO A 14 -20.11 5.31 4.23
N VAL A 15 -20.13 6.30 5.13
CA VAL A 15 -18.96 7.11 5.46
C VAL A 15 -17.95 6.26 6.21
N MET A 16 -18.39 5.53 7.23
CA MET A 16 -17.55 4.60 7.97
C MET A 16 -16.97 3.51 7.06
N MET A 17 -17.76 2.90 6.18
CA MET A 17 -17.26 1.89 5.25
C MET A 17 -16.15 2.41 4.32
N ARG A 18 -16.25 3.67 3.85
CA ARG A 18 -15.19 4.29 3.04
C ARG A 18 -13.90 4.51 3.83
N ILE A 19 -14.02 4.89 5.10
CA ILE A 19 -12.87 5.02 6.00
C ILE A 19 -12.24 3.64 6.20
N TYR A 20 -13.02 2.63 6.55
CA TYR A 20 -12.53 1.27 6.74
C TYR A 20 -11.83 0.72 5.48
N GLN A 21 -12.39 0.93 4.29
CA GLN A 21 -11.74 0.52 3.03
C GLN A 21 -10.39 1.20 2.82
N LYS A 22 -10.27 2.50 3.12
CA LYS A 22 -9.01 3.24 2.97
C LYS A 22 -7.93 2.78 3.95
N TYR A 23 -8.32 2.24 5.10
CA TYR A 23 -7.42 1.78 6.15
C TYR A 23 -7.29 0.25 6.23
N ASP A 24 -7.96 -0.51 5.37
CA ASP A 24 -7.82 -1.97 5.33
C ASP A 24 -6.47 -2.32 4.69
N TYR A 25 -5.53 -2.77 5.53
CA TYR A 25 -4.21 -3.24 5.12
C TYR A 25 -4.26 -4.33 4.03
N ASN A 26 -5.39 -5.06 3.91
CA ASN A 26 -5.57 -6.05 2.85
C ASN A 26 -5.68 -5.44 1.44
N GLU A 27 -6.06 -4.16 1.33
CA GLU A 27 -6.21 -3.47 0.04
C GLU A 27 -4.86 -3.15 -0.61
N TYR A 28 -3.81 -2.96 0.18
CA TYR A 28 -2.49 -2.58 -0.31
C TYR A 28 -1.65 -3.75 -0.83
N GLY A 29 -1.92 -4.98 -0.37
CA GLY A 29 -1.25 -6.18 -0.84
C GLY A 29 0.16 -6.41 -0.27
N GLY A 30 0.54 -5.71 0.80
CA GLY A 30 1.85 -5.87 1.45
C GLY A 30 2.73 -4.63 1.34
N ALA A 31 3.96 -4.74 1.84
CA ALA A 31 4.91 -3.62 1.90
C ALA A 31 6.02 -3.77 0.85
N PRO A 32 6.40 -2.70 0.13
CA PRO A 32 7.54 -2.76 -0.78
C PRO A 32 8.85 -2.89 0.00
N LEU A 33 9.69 -3.85 -0.40
CA LEU A 33 11.05 -4.00 0.09
C LEU A 33 11.99 -3.21 -0.80
N LEU A 34 12.51 -2.09 -0.28
CA LEU A 34 13.43 -1.20 -0.99
C LEU A 34 14.89 -1.62 -0.75
N GLY A 35 15.78 -1.21 -1.67
CA GLY A 35 17.22 -1.50 -1.59
C GLY A 35 17.64 -2.85 -2.20
N VAL A 36 16.69 -3.61 -2.73
CA VAL A 36 16.98 -4.78 -3.58
C VAL A 36 17.10 -4.36 -5.04
N ASN A 37 17.82 -5.13 -5.86
CA ASN A 37 17.92 -4.87 -7.30
C ASN A 37 16.66 -5.33 -8.06
N GLY A 38 15.53 -4.66 -7.82
CA GLY A 38 14.26 -4.95 -8.49
C GLY A 38 13.03 -4.56 -7.68
N THR A 39 11.90 -5.19 -8.00
CA THR A 39 10.63 -4.99 -7.28
C THR A 39 10.30 -6.19 -6.40
N ALA A 40 10.19 -5.98 -5.10
CA ALA A 40 9.80 -7.00 -4.14
C ALA A 40 8.71 -6.47 -3.18
N ILE A 41 7.71 -7.31 -2.90
CA ILE A 41 6.62 -7.01 -1.95
C ILE A 41 6.61 -8.08 -0.86
N ILE A 42 6.64 -7.65 0.40
CA ILE A 42 6.55 -8.51 1.58
C ILE A 42 5.09 -8.59 2.03
N CYS A 43 4.58 -9.82 2.11
CA CYS A 43 3.23 -10.12 2.61
C CYS A 43 3.31 -10.73 4.01
N HIS A 44 2.27 -10.55 4.85
CA HIS A 44 2.16 -11.24 6.13
C HIS A 44 1.85 -12.74 5.91
N GLY A 45 2.30 -13.64 6.78
CA GLY A 45 1.98 -15.08 6.67
C GLY A 45 0.49 -15.43 6.74
N SER A 46 -0.35 -14.56 7.32
CA SER A 46 -1.81 -14.68 7.39
C SER A 46 -2.53 -14.07 6.17
N SER A 47 -1.78 -13.74 5.11
CA SER A 47 -2.34 -13.12 3.90
C SER A 47 -3.37 -14.02 3.23
N THR A 48 -4.51 -13.43 2.89
CA THR A 48 -5.59 -14.13 2.17
C THR A 48 -5.38 -14.07 0.65
N ARG A 49 -6.17 -14.82 -0.11
CA ARG A 49 -6.16 -14.77 -1.59
C ARG A 49 -6.29 -13.34 -2.14
N ARG A 50 -7.05 -12.48 -1.46
CA ARG A 50 -7.28 -11.08 -1.88
C ARG A 50 -6.00 -10.27 -1.68
N THR A 51 -5.36 -10.43 -0.54
CA THR A 51 -4.08 -9.79 -0.21
C THR A 51 -3.00 -10.17 -1.22
N ILE A 52 -2.86 -11.45 -1.56
CA ILE A 52 -1.88 -11.91 -2.55
C ILE A 52 -2.17 -11.38 -3.95
N LYS A 53 -3.44 -11.35 -4.39
CA LYS A 53 -3.82 -10.72 -5.67
C LYS A 53 -3.39 -9.24 -5.69
N ASN A 54 -3.66 -8.50 -4.62
CA ASN A 54 -3.29 -7.10 -4.51
C ASN A 54 -1.76 -6.92 -4.50
N ALA A 55 -1.02 -7.83 -3.85
CA ALA A 55 0.44 -7.85 -3.85
C ALA A 55 1.00 -7.92 -5.26
N ILE A 56 0.49 -8.84 -6.08
CA ILE A 56 0.92 -9.03 -7.47
C ILE A 56 0.61 -7.77 -8.31
N LEU A 57 -0.56 -7.18 -8.13
CA LEU A 57 -0.95 -5.94 -8.82
C LEU A 57 -0.04 -4.76 -8.41
N ALA A 58 0.29 -4.67 -7.12
CA ALA A 58 1.24 -3.69 -6.61
C ALA A 58 2.63 -3.92 -7.22
N SER A 59 3.17 -5.15 -7.18
CA SER A 59 4.45 -5.50 -7.81
C SER A 59 4.48 -5.10 -9.28
N LYS A 60 3.43 -5.43 -10.05
CA LYS A 60 3.32 -5.01 -11.46
C LYS A 60 3.38 -3.49 -11.60
N LYS A 61 2.66 -2.74 -10.75
CA LYS A 61 2.65 -1.28 -10.77
C LYS A 61 4.05 -0.72 -10.50
N PHE A 62 4.74 -1.18 -9.46
CA PHE A 62 6.10 -0.72 -9.13
C PHE A 62 7.10 -1.04 -10.24
N TYR A 63 7.02 -2.25 -10.82
CA TYR A 63 7.85 -2.65 -11.95
C TYR A 63 7.59 -1.76 -13.18
N THR A 64 6.34 -1.63 -13.62
CA THR A 64 6.00 -0.80 -14.80
C THR A 64 6.31 0.68 -14.61
N ALA A 65 6.31 1.18 -13.38
CA ALA A 65 6.67 2.56 -13.06
C ALA A 65 8.19 2.79 -13.00
N ASN A 66 9.01 1.73 -13.18
CA ASN A 66 10.47 1.74 -13.09
C ASN A 66 10.98 2.43 -11.80
N VAL A 67 10.39 2.02 -10.66
CA VAL A 67 10.69 2.68 -9.37
C VAL A 67 12.12 2.42 -8.92
N ASN A 68 12.63 1.20 -9.13
CA ASN A 68 13.99 0.84 -8.73
C ASN A 68 15.04 1.66 -9.49
N GLU A 69 14.83 1.81 -10.79
CA GLU A 69 15.68 2.59 -11.69
C GLU A 69 15.70 4.05 -11.27
N LYS A 70 14.51 4.63 -11.00
CA LYS A 70 14.39 6.02 -10.53
C LYS A 70 15.07 6.25 -9.18
N ILE A 71 14.97 5.31 -8.24
CA ILE A 71 15.67 5.40 -6.96
C ILE A 71 17.17 5.37 -7.19
N THR A 72 17.66 4.43 -8.00
CA THR A 72 19.08 4.29 -8.32
C THR A 72 19.64 5.54 -8.99
N GLU A 73 18.91 6.10 -9.96
CA GLU A 73 19.27 7.34 -10.66
C GLU A 73 19.31 8.54 -9.70
N ARG A 74 18.33 8.67 -8.81
CA ARG A 74 18.31 9.74 -7.80
C ARG A 74 19.49 9.63 -6.84
N LEU A 75 19.81 8.42 -6.40
CA LEU A 75 20.91 8.18 -5.47
C LEU A 75 22.28 8.41 -6.13
N SER A 76 22.45 8.09 -7.41
CA SER A 76 23.70 8.37 -8.12
C SER A 76 23.97 9.86 -8.33
N GLN A 77 22.90 10.67 -8.40
CA GLN A 77 22.99 12.13 -8.48
C GLN A 77 23.16 12.80 -7.11
N SER A 78 22.87 12.10 -6.01
CA SER A 78 23.06 12.63 -4.67
C SER A 78 24.52 12.52 -4.26
N SER A 79 25.21 13.66 -4.10
CA SER A 79 26.57 13.72 -3.56
C SER A 79 26.56 13.37 -2.07
N ILE A 80 26.68 12.09 -1.73
CA ILE A 80 27.01 11.67 -0.37
C ILE A 80 28.52 11.94 -0.19
N LYS A 81 28.87 12.88 0.69
CA LYS A 81 30.26 12.99 1.15
C LYS A 81 30.55 11.73 1.94
N ASP A 82 31.55 10.96 1.52
CA ASP A 82 32.09 9.90 2.35
C ASP A 82 32.71 10.55 3.60
N ASP A 83 32.05 10.41 4.75
CA ASP A 83 32.57 10.78 6.07
C ASP A 83 33.69 9.79 6.47
N LYS A 84 34.78 9.75 5.69
CA LYS A 84 36.03 9.12 6.10
C LYS A 84 36.82 10.02 7.03
#